data_AF-A0A7S0NW40-F1
#
_entry.id   AF-A0A7S0NW40-F1
#
_cell.length_a   1.000
_cell.length_b   1.000
_cell.length_c   1.000
_cell.angle_alpha   90.00
_cell.angle_beta   90.00
_cell.angle_gamma   90.00
#
_symmetry.space_group_name_H-M   'P 1'
#
loop_
_entity.id
_entity.type
_entity.pdbx_description
1 polymer ?
#
loop_
_entity_poly.entity_id
_entity_poly.type
_entity_poly.pdbx_seq_one_letter_code
_entity_poly.pdbx_strand_id
1 'polypeptide(L)'
;SALAGALFAKPKGRRAPTSRTSLGAQFKQQLSKLMELLRSTEPHFVRCIKPNQKKRPKEFDAPMVLEQLRYSGIFEAVAIRRSGYPFRLPLERFVHAYQCLLLDKAQ
;
A
#
# COMPACT_ATOMS: atom_id res chain seq x y z
N SER A 1 -61.27 -33.73 11.15
CA SER A 1 -59.79 -33.78 11.08
C SER A 1 -59.20 -32.46 10.55
N ALA A 2 -59.61 -31.32 11.10
CA ALA A 2 -59.25 -30.00 10.56
C ALA A 2 -58.72 -29.03 11.63
N LEU A 3 -57.79 -29.48 12.49
CA LEU A 3 -57.24 -28.67 13.59
C LEU A 3 -55.71 -28.70 13.74
N ALA A 4 -54.97 -29.18 12.74
CA ALA A 4 -53.50 -29.30 12.81
C ALA A 4 -52.71 -28.31 11.91
N GLY A 5 -53.37 -27.40 11.19
CA GLY A 5 -52.72 -26.54 10.19
C GLY A 5 -52.30 -25.13 10.63
N ALA A 6 -52.64 -24.71 11.85
CA ALA A 6 -52.58 -23.29 12.24
C ALA A 6 -51.32 -22.86 13.03
N LEU A 7 -50.37 -23.76 13.29
CA LEU A 7 -49.23 -23.46 14.19
C LEU A 7 -47.98 -22.90 13.50
N PHE A 8 -47.98 -22.74 12.18
CA PHE A 8 -46.82 -22.20 11.44
C PHE A 8 -47.21 -21.07 10.47
N ALA A 9 -47.86 -20.03 10.99
CA ALA A 9 -48.00 -18.77 10.26
C ALA A 9 -46.63 -18.05 10.23
N LYS A 10 -45.98 -18.00 9.05
CA LYS A 10 -44.77 -17.17 8.87
C LYS A 10 -45.13 -15.69 9.06
N PRO A 11 -44.50 -14.96 10.01
CA PRO A 11 -44.78 -13.54 10.18
C PRO A 11 -44.32 -12.75 8.94
N LYS A 12 -45.27 -12.08 8.29
CA LYS A 12 -45.03 -11.08 7.25
C LYS A 12 -44.44 -9.82 7.90
N GLY A 13 -43.35 -9.32 7.32
CA GLY A 13 -42.90 -7.93 7.51
C GLY A 13 -41.89 -7.69 8.63
N ARG A 14 -40.65 -8.17 8.48
CA ARG A 14 -39.51 -7.40 9.02
C ARG A 14 -39.06 -6.46 7.92
N ARG A 15 -39.27 -5.15 8.10
CA ARG A 15 -38.49 -4.13 7.40
C ARG A 15 -37.02 -4.55 7.55
N ALA A 16 -36.31 -4.71 6.44
CA ALA A 16 -34.89 -5.03 6.48
C ALA A 16 -34.24 -4.04 7.46
N PRO A 17 -33.53 -4.51 8.49
CA PRO A 17 -32.78 -3.59 9.33
C PRO A 17 -31.88 -2.83 8.36
N THR A 18 -32.04 -1.52 8.27
CA THR A 18 -31.05 -0.67 7.62
C THR A 18 -29.72 -1.11 8.21
N SER A 19 -28.89 -1.73 7.39
CA SER A 19 -27.60 -2.26 7.82
C SER A 19 -26.83 -1.08 8.39
N ARG A 20 -26.84 -0.95 9.72
CA ARG A 20 -26.07 0.07 10.43
C ARG A 20 -24.63 -0.37 10.29
N THR A 21 -24.02 0.01 9.16
CA THR A 21 -22.61 -0.24 8.89
C THR A 21 -21.82 0.43 9.99
N SER A 22 -20.99 -0.34 10.70
CA SER A 22 -20.16 0.25 11.75
C SER A 22 -19.14 1.21 11.15
N LEU A 23 -18.67 2.18 11.93
CA LEU A 23 -17.59 3.07 11.50
C LEU A 23 -16.35 2.27 11.04
N GLY A 24 -16.04 1.15 11.71
CA GLY A 24 -14.96 0.26 11.29
C GLY A 24 -15.20 -0.40 9.93
N ALA A 25 -16.44 -0.82 9.64
CA ALA A 25 -16.79 -1.39 8.34
C ALA A 25 -16.71 -0.34 7.23
N GLN A 26 -17.14 0.90 7.50
CA GLN A 26 -16.99 2.02 6.57
C GLN A 26 -15.51 2.36 6.32
N PHE A 27 -14.69 2.46 7.36
CA PHE A 27 -13.25 2.72 7.23
C PHE A 27 -12.54 1.61 6.43
N LYS A 28 -12.89 0.34 6.69
CA LYS A 28 -12.34 -0.78 5.91
C LYS A 28 -12.68 -0.66 4.43
N GLN A 29 -13.92 -0.31 4.09
CA GLN A 29 -14.33 -0.10 2.70
C GLN A 29 -13.54 1.04 2.05
N GLN A 30 -13.38 2.16 2.75
CA GLN A 30 -12.59 3.31 2.28
C GLN A 30 -11.12 2.94 2.06
N LEU A 31 -10.51 2.21 3.00
CA LEU A 31 -9.12 1.75 2.89
C LEU A 31 -8.94 0.79 1.71
N SER A 32 -9.85 -0.16 1.51
CA SER A 32 -9.80 -1.08 0.36
C SER A 32 -9.82 -0.32 -0.96
N LYS A 33 -10.73 0.64 -1.10
CA LYS A 33 -10.83 1.48 -2.31
C LYS A 33 -9.58 2.31 -2.56
N LEU A 34 -8.98 2.86 -1.50
CA LEU A 34 -7.71 3.58 -1.60
C LEU A 34 -6.58 2.65 -2.08
N MET A 35 -6.47 1.45 -1.52
CA MET A 35 -5.43 0.49 -1.90
C MET A 35 -5.56 0.03 -3.34
N GLU A 36 -6.79 -0.13 -3.84
CA GLU A 36 -7.05 -0.44 -5.25
C GLU A 36 -6.52 0.68 -6.17
N LEU A 37 -6.85 1.94 -5.84
CA LEU A 37 -6.36 3.09 -6.60
C LEU A 37 -4.82 3.17 -6.59
N LEU A 38 -4.19 3.05 -5.42
CA LEU A 38 -2.73 3.15 -5.33
C LEU A 38 -2.02 2.03 -6.12
N ARG A 39 -2.57 0.82 -6.15
CA ARG A 39 -2.03 -0.30 -6.94
C ARG A 39 -2.13 -0.08 -8.45
N SER A 40 -3.04 0.78 -8.90
CA SER A 40 -3.19 1.14 -10.32
C SER A 40 -2.19 2.21 -10.78
N THR A 41 -1.35 2.73 -9.88
CA THR A 41 -0.40 3.83 -10.15
C THR A 41 1.04 3.41 -9.94
N GLU A 42 1.99 4.23 -10.41
CA GLU A 42 3.40 4.11 -10.03
C GLU A 42 3.65 4.74 -8.65
N PRO A 43 4.06 3.96 -7.64
CA PRO A 43 4.18 4.47 -6.28
C PRO A 43 5.52 5.18 -6.04
N HIS A 44 5.44 6.36 -5.43
CA HIS A 44 6.60 7.09 -4.90
C HIS A 44 6.49 7.16 -3.38
N PHE A 45 7.51 6.67 -2.67
CA PHE A 45 7.48 6.57 -1.20
C PHE A 45 8.34 7.67 -0.55
N VAL A 46 7.75 8.38 0.42
CA VAL A 46 8.46 9.31 1.31
C VAL A 46 8.35 8.79 2.75
N ARG A 47 9.49 8.63 3.42
CA ARG A 47 9.55 8.20 4.83
C ARG A 47 9.96 9.38 5.70
N CYS A 48 9.04 9.84 6.55
CA CYS A 48 9.31 10.89 7.53
C CYS A 48 10.02 10.28 8.75
N ILE A 49 11.06 10.95 9.24
CA ILE A 49 11.81 10.55 10.44
C ILE A 49 11.75 11.67 11.46
N LYS A 50 11.33 11.33 12.69
CA LYS A 50 11.32 12.28 13.80
C LYS A 50 12.73 12.38 14.37
N PRO A 51 13.35 13.57 14.47
CA PRO A 51 14.74 13.68 14.90
C PRO A 51 14.91 13.61 16.42
N ASN A 52 13.93 14.06 17.21
CA ASN A 52 13.94 14.00 18.67
C ASN A 52 12.53 14.04 19.26
N GLN A 53 12.34 13.57 20.49
CA GLN A 53 11.04 13.59 21.20
C GLN A 53 10.69 14.97 21.80
N LYS A 54 11.71 15.79 22.08
CA LYS A 54 11.59 17.09 22.78
C LYS A 54 11.04 18.22 21.89
N LYS A 55 10.80 17.95 20.61
CA LYS A 55 10.36 18.94 19.60
C LYS A 55 11.32 20.13 19.47
N ARG A 56 12.61 19.93 19.74
CA ARG A 56 13.61 20.99 19.62
C ARG A 56 14.22 20.99 18.21
N PRO A 57 14.40 22.17 17.60
CA PRO A 57 15.10 22.25 16.33
C PRO A 57 16.57 21.86 16.51
N LYS A 58 17.17 21.27 15.47
CA LYS A 58 18.60 20.92 15.41
C LYS A 58 19.09 19.91 16.48
N GLU A 59 18.20 19.25 17.21
CA GLU A 59 18.56 18.14 18.10
C GLU A 59 18.26 16.80 17.42
N PHE A 60 19.21 15.87 17.47
CA PHE A 60 19.12 14.56 16.85
C PHE A 60 19.39 13.46 17.88
N ASP A 61 18.41 12.58 18.07
CA ASP A 61 18.48 11.41 18.93
C ASP A 61 18.76 10.17 18.08
N ALA A 62 20.03 9.78 18.03
CA ALA A 62 20.49 8.70 17.16
C ALA A 62 19.87 7.33 17.50
N PRO A 63 19.79 6.89 18.78
CA PRO A 63 19.08 5.67 19.14
C PRO A 63 17.62 5.64 18.65
N MET A 64 16.87 6.72 18.89
CA MET A 64 15.46 6.80 18.47
C MET A 64 15.32 6.77 16.95
N VAL A 65 16.18 7.50 16.23
CA VAL A 65 16.16 7.49 14.75
C VAL A 65 16.55 6.14 14.20
N LEU A 66 17.55 5.47 14.78
CA LEU A 66 17.97 4.14 14.36
C LEU A 66 16.83 3.12 14.49
N GLU A 67 16.06 3.18 15.57
CA GLU A 67 14.87 2.34 15.75
C GLU A 67 13.82 2.61 14.67
N GLN A 68 13.58 3.89 14.33
CA GLN A 68 12.70 4.28 13.22
C GLN A 68 13.14 3.69 11.89
N LEU A 69 14.44 3.76 11.58
CA LEU A 69 14.97 3.19 10.34
C LEU A 69 14.79 1.67 10.26
N ARG A 70 14.90 0.97 11.40
CA ARG A 70 14.67 -0.48 11.50
C ARG A 70 13.20 -0.85 11.29
N TYR A 71 12.29 -0.30 12.10
CA TYR A 71 10.88 -0.71 11.98
C TYR A 71 10.21 -0.23 10.69
N SER A 72 10.73 0.83 10.07
CA SER A 72 10.18 1.36 8.80
C SER A 72 10.66 0.60 7.56
N GLY A 73 11.53 -0.39 7.74
CA GLY A 73 12.02 -1.25 6.66
C GLY A 73 13.04 -0.57 5.74
N ILE A 74 13.66 0.54 6.17
CA ILE A 74 14.57 1.30 5.30
C ILE A 74 15.83 0.50 5.00
N PHE A 75 16.39 -0.21 5.99
CA PHE A 75 17.60 -1.00 5.79
C PHE A 75 17.36 -2.18 4.84
N GLU A 76 16.22 -2.83 4.97
CA GLU A 76 15.75 -3.93 4.13
C GLU A 76 15.52 -3.44 2.69
N ALA A 77 14.87 -2.28 2.52
CA ALA A 77 14.68 -1.67 1.21
C ALA A 77 16.02 -1.34 0.53
N VAL A 78 16.99 -0.81 1.28
CA VAL A 78 18.35 -0.57 0.78
C VAL A 78 19.04 -1.88 0.41
N ALA A 79 18.96 -2.91 1.23
CA ALA A 79 19.57 -4.21 0.97
C ALA A 79 19.02 -4.86 -0.32
N ILE A 80 17.69 -4.90 -0.48
CA ILE A 80 17.01 -5.41 -1.68
C ILE A 80 17.43 -4.61 -2.92
N ARG A 81 17.50 -3.28 -2.81
CA ARG A 81 17.87 -2.42 -3.93
C ARG A 81 19.33 -2.61 -4.35
N ARG A 82 20.21 -2.93 -3.41
CA ARG A 82 21.64 -3.19 -3.65
C ARG A 82 21.91 -4.56 -4.25
N SER A 83 21.16 -5.60 -3.85
CA SER A 83 21.34 -6.95 -4.38
C SER A 83 20.59 -7.18 -5.70
N GLY A 84 19.61 -6.34 -6.02
CA GLY A 84 18.85 -6.38 -7.26
C GLY A 84 19.34 -5.40 -8.33
N TYR A 85 18.61 -5.38 -9.45
CA TYR A 85 18.76 -4.39 -10.51
C TYR A 85 17.64 -3.35 -10.37
N PRO A 86 17.91 -2.18 -9.75
CA PRO A 86 16.87 -1.19 -9.46
C PRO A 86 16.32 -0.49 -10.70
N PHE A 87 17.09 -0.50 -11.78
CA PHE A 87 16.71 0.09 -13.06
C PHE A 87 16.29 -1.01 -14.03
N ARG A 88 15.07 -0.89 -14.55
CA ARG A 88 14.52 -1.80 -15.57
C ARG A 88 14.10 -0.98 -16.77
N LEU A 89 14.90 -1.02 -17.83
CA LEU A 89 14.60 -0.33 -19.08
C LEU A 89 14.18 -1.35 -20.14
N PRO A 90 13.02 -1.16 -20.80
CA PRO A 90 12.65 -1.97 -21.95
C PRO A 90 13.72 -1.90 -23.05
N LEU A 91 13.95 -3.01 -23.73
CA LEU A 91 15.01 -3.13 -24.75
C LEU A 91 14.89 -2.05 -25.83
N GLU A 92 13.69 -1.79 -26.33
CA GLU A 92 13.43 -0.78 -27.37
C GLU A 92 13.92 0.62 -26.94
N ARG A 93 13.62 1.02 -25.70
CA ARG A 93 14.07 2.30 -25.14
C ARG A 93 15.58 2.31 -24.92
N PHE A 94 16.15 1.18 -24.48
CA PHE A 94 17.59 1.04 -24.30
C PHE A 94 18.33 1.21 -25.64
N VAL A 95 17.92 0.49 -26.69
CA VAL A 95 18.53 0.58 -28.02
C VAL A 95 18.39 1.98 -28.58
N HIS A 96 17.18 2.56 -28.55
CA HIS A 96 16.97 3.92 -29.03
C HIS A 96 17.88 4.95 -28.34
N ALA A 97 18.08 4.81 -27.02
CA ALA A 97 18.90 5.74 -26.24
C ALA A 97 20.42 5.53 -26.42
N TYR A 98 20.87 4.29 -26.58
CA TYR A 98 22.30 3.93 -26.49
C TYR A 98 22.90 3.37 -27.79
N GLN A 99 22.12 3.26 -28.87
CA GLN A 99 22.64 2.78 -30.16
C GLN A 99 23.83 3.59 -30.67
N CYS A 100 23.91 4.89 -30.36
CA CYS A 100 25.03 5.74 -30.76
C CYS A 100 26.36 5.36 -30.09
N LEU A 101 26.33 4.60 -29.00
CA LEU A 101 27.52 4.09 -28.32
C LEU A 101 28.04 2.79 -28.95
N LEU A 102 27.24 2.15 -29.81
CA LEU A 102 27.74 1.07 -30.64
C LEU A 102 28.70 1.70 -31.64
N LEU A 103 29.99 1.62 -31.35
CA LEU A 103 31.03 1.90 -32.33
C LEU A 103 30.70 1.05 -33.55
N ASP A 104 30.48 1.72 -34.68
CA ASP A 104 30.34 1.05 -35.97
C ASP A 104 31.54 0.11 -36.09
N LYS A 105 31.30 -1.18 -36.39
CA LYS A 105 32.39 -2.07 -36.77
C LYS A 105 32.86 -1.64 -38.16
N ALA A 106 33.51 -0.50 -38.22
CA ALA A 106 34.24 0.02 -39.36
C ALA A 106 35.74 -0.09 -39.04
N GLN A 107 36.23 -1.33 -38.92
CA GLN A 107 37.45 -1.80 -39.58
C GLN A 107 37.57 -3.32 -39.54
#